data_AF-A0A6C0IS54-F1
#
_entry.id   AF-A0A6C0IS54-F1
#
_cell.length_a   1.000
_cell.length_b   1.000
_cell.length_c   1.000
_cell.angle_alpha   90.00
_cell.angle_beta   90.00
_cell.angle_gamma   90.00
#
_symmetry.space_group_name_H-M   'P 1'
#
loop_
_entity.id
_entity.type
_entity.pdbx_description
1 polymer ?
#
loop_
_entity_poly.entity_id
_entity_poly.type
_entity_poly.pdbx_seq_one_letter_code
_entity_poly.pdbx_strand_id
1 'polypeptide(L)'
;MLVLSIDIGIRNLSFCLLEYTNKDINTFKIIKWDNVDLTKDAEKTCVEIDKNGLCGKPAKYSKNNLCYCLKHSKKLTQYIQPNKELSTAFINKQKIQSLMEIADKYKMQYETPLKKANLIHCITEFSSKNCLEEVKKTNAKKLDLVTIGKNIQYHFDDILENYTQYIDKIIIENQIGPLANKMKTIQGQIAQYFIMKNNNIDIDFVNASNKLKDFIQSSEKTDYKQRKKLSIETTGNLVTNDHRFTDWANMFQKHSKKDDLADCFLQGLWYLNHKI
;
A
#
# COMPACT_ATOMS: atom_id res chain seq x y z
N MET A 1 -23.39 -3.42 17.02
CA MET A 1 -22.17 -2.62 17.23
C MET A 1 -21.17 -2.95 16.14
N LEU A 2 -20.59 -1.94 15.50
CA LEU A 2 -19.55 -2.10 14.49
C LEU A 2 -18.18 -1.77 15.08
N VAL A 3 -17.27 -2.75 14.99
CA VAL A 3 -15.89 -2.63 15.50
C VAL A 3 -14.93 -2.76 14.33
N LEU A 4 -14.10 -1.74 14.11
CA LEU A 4 -13.04 -1.74 13.11
C LEU A 4 -11.69 -2.06 13.78
N SER A 5 -11.11 -3.21 13.45
CA SER A 5 -9.77 -3.60 13.90
C SER A 5 -8.73 -3.32 12.85
N ILE A 6 -7.66 -2.60 13.21
CA ILE A 6 -6.62 -2.15 12.28
C ILE A 6 -5.24 -2.65 12.74
N ASP A 7 -4.54 -3.29 11.81
CA ASP A 7 -3.12 -3.60 11.91
C ASP A 7 -2.32 -2.64 11.02
N ILE A 8 -1.32 -1.96 11.63
CA ILE A 8 -0.63 -0.83 11.00
C ILE A 8 0.71 -1.29 10.42
N GLY A 9 0.84 -1.13 9.11
CA GLY A 9 2.12 -1.14 8.42
C GLY A 9 2.43 0.21 7.76
N ILE A 10 3.72 0.49 7.54
CA ILE A 10 4.16 1.68 6.77
C ILE A 10 3.67 1.60 5.32
N ARG A 11 3.62 0.38 4.78
CA ARG A 11 3.21 0.13 3.40
C ARG A 11 1.83 -0.46 3.33
N ASN A 12 1.59 -1.57 4.02
CA ASN A 12 0.30 -2.25 3.97
C ASN A 12 -0.46 -1.94 5.24
N LEU A 13 -1.73 -1.57 5.10
CA LEU A 13 -2.66 -1.32 6.18
C LEU A 13 -3.76 -2.38 6.09
N SER A 14 -3.81 -3.29 7.06
CA SER A 14 -4.87 -4.31 7.12
C SER A 14 -5.95 -3.87 8.08
N PHE A 15 -7.20 -4.15 7.73
CA PHE A 15 -8.31 -3.91 8.64
C PHE A 15 -9.38 -5.00 8.52
N CYS A 16 -10.08 -5.23 9.62
CA CYS A 16 -11.24 -6.10 9.70
C CYS A 16 -12.40 -5.37 10.39
N LEU A 17 -13.49 -5.14 9.66
CA LEU A 17 -14.73 -4.58 10.17
C LEU A 17 -15.65 -5.72 10.60
N LEU A 18 -15.96 -5.75 11.89
CA LEU A 18 -16.76 -6.77 12.56
C LEU A 18 -18.09 -6.16 12.99
N GLU A 19 -19.18 -6.88 12.73
CA GLU A 19 -20.48 -6.58 13.30
C GLU A 19 -20.74 -7.53 14.46
N TYR A 20 -20.92 -6.95 15.64
CA TYR A 20 -21.29 -7.64 16.87
C TYR A 20 -22.76 -7.37 17.19
N THR A 21 -23.59 -8.41 17.16
CA THR A 21 -25.02 -8.33 17.50
C THR A 21 -25.30 -8.91 18.89
N ASN A 22 -26.32 -8.40 19.57
CA ASN A 22 -27.00 -9.04 20.71
C ASN A 22 -26.18 -9.46 21.95
N LYS A 23 -24.96 -8.96 22.15
CA LYS A 23 -24.12 -9.32 23.31
C LYS A 23 -23.82 -10.83 23.45
N ASP A 24 -24.06 -11.62 22.40
CA ASP A 24 -23.66 -13.02 22.35
C ASP A 24 -22.40 -13.11 21.47
N ILE A 25 -21.32 -13.58 22.07
CA ILE A 25 -20.00 -13.82 21.45
C ILE A 25 -20.08 -14.80 20.26
N ASN A 26 -21.16 -15.56 20.17
CA ASN A 26 -21.44 -16.44 19.03
C ASN A 26 -22.05 -15.70 17.84
N THR A 27 -22.46 -14.44 17.99
CA THR A 27 -23.25 -13.69 17.00
C THR A 27 -22.51 -12.45 16.47
N PHE A 28 -21.27 -12.63 16.03
CA PHE A 28 -20.56 -11.64 15.23
C PHE A 28 -20.18 -12.19 13.85
N LYS A 29 -20.08 -11.29 12.88
CA LYS A 29 -19.68 -11.60 11.50
C LYS A 29 -18.70 -10.55 10.98
N ILE A 30 -17.92 -10.95 9.97
CA ILE A 30 -17.04 -10.02 9.25
C ILE A 30 -17.85 -9.33 8.16
N ILE A 31 -17.94 -8.01 8.21
CA ILE A 31 -18.54 -7.19 7.13
C ILE A 31 -17.51 -6.95 6.03
N LYS A 32 -16.27 -6.59 6.41
CA LYS A 32 -15.22 -6.24 5.45
C LYS A 32 -13.85 -6.60 6.01
N TRP A 33 -13.00 -7.19 5.19
CA TRP A 33 -11.64 -7.56 5.59
C TRP A 33 -10.71 -7.44 4.39
N ASP A 34 -9.74 -6.54 4.48
CA ASP A 34 -8.90 -6.16 3.34
C ASP A 34 -7.54 -5.59 3.76
N ASN A 35 -6.66 -5.42 2.78
CA ASN A 35 -5.32 -4.88 2.92
C ASN A 35 -5.03 -3.81 1.85
N VAL A 36 -4.61 -2.62 2.30
CA VAL A 36 -4.39 -1.44 1.45
C VAL A 36 -2.91 -1.08 1.38
N ASP A 37 -2.38 -0.83 0.18
CA ASP A 37 -1.01 -0.33 0.00
C ASP A 37 -0.98 1.21 0.05
N LEU A 38 -0.67 1.77 1.24
CA LEU A 38 -0.56 3.21 1.51
C LEU A 38 0.55 3.93 0.74
N THR A 39 1.36 3.20 -0.04
CA THR A 39 2.49 3.79 -0.78
C THR A 39 2.22 3.99 -2.25
N LYS A 40 1.07 3.49 -2.72
CA LYS A 40 0.60 3.79 -4.05
C LYS A 40 -0.20 5.08 -3.97
N ASP A 41 0.23 6.09 -4.72
CA ASP A 41 -0.72 7.11 -5.17
C ASP A 41 -1.85 6.39 -5.93
N ALA A 42 -3.06 6.98 -5.97
CA ALA A 42 -4.18 6.45 -6.75
C ALA A 42 -3.65 5.87 -8.07
N GLU A 43 -3.81 4.55 -8.27
CA GLU A 43 -3.07 3.82 -9.31
C GLU A 43 -3.22 4.56 -10.63
N LYS A 44 -2.13 5.10 -11.17
CA LYS A 44 -2.18 5.77 -12.47
C LYS A 44 -2.58 4.70 -13.48
N THR A 45 -3.77 4.84 -14.05
CA THR A 45 -4.28 3.91 -15.05
C THR A 45 -3.95 4.41 -16.45
N CYS A 46 -3.99 3.49 -17.40
CA CYS A 46 -3.77 3.78 -18.79
C CYS A 46 -4.92 4.63 -19.34
N VAL A 47 -4.58 5.79 -19.94
CA VAL A 47 -5.55 6.75 -20.49
C VAL A 47 -6.06 6.39 -21.89
N GLU A 48 -5.44 5.40 -22.53
CA GLU A 48 -5.80 4.98 -23.89
C GLU A 48 -7.16 4.28 -23.95
N ILE A 49 -7.84 4.42 -25.08
CA ILE A 49 -9.14 3.80 -25.35
C ILE A 49 -8.92 2.57 -26.26
N ASP A 50 -9.35 1.41 -25.80
CA ASP A 50 -9.44 0.20 -26.63
C ASP A 50 -10.87 0.05 -27.18
N LYS A 51 -11.11 -0.99 -28.01
CA LYS A 51 -12.44 -1.27 -28.60
C LYS A 51 -13.57 -1.41 -27.57
N ASN A 52 -13.22 -1.72 -26.32
CA ASN A 52 -14.17 -1.94 -25.22
C ASN A 52 -14.25 -0.75 -24.25
N GLY A 53 -13.72 0.42 -24.63
CA GLY A 53 -13.68 1.63 -23.79
C GLY A 53 -12.30 1.92 -23.20
N LEU A 54 -12.26 2.75 -22.16
CA LEU A 54 -11.03 3.17 -21.49
C LEU A 54 -10.25 1.95 -20.97
N CYS A 55 -8.94 1.89 -21.26
CA CYS A 55 -8.12 0.70 -20.98
C CYS A 55 -8.10 0.35 -19.49
N GLY A 56 -7.93 1.34 -18.60
CA GLY A 56 -7.95 1.16 -17.14
C GLY A 56 -6.80 0.33 -16.56
N LYS A 57 -5.93 -0.28 -17.38
CA LYS A 57 -4.81 -1.11 -16.90
C LYS A 57 -3.76 -0.28 -16.17
N PRO A 58 -3.03 -0.85 -15.19
CA PRO A 58 -1.98 -0.15 -14.48
C PRO A 58 -0.93 0.45 -15.43
N ALA A 59 -0.64 1.74 -15.25
CA ALA A 59 0.36 2.44 -16.03
C ALA A 59 1.76 1.99 -15.62
N LYS A 60 2.59 1.75 -16.64
CA LYS A 60 4.01 1.45 -16.47
C LYS A 60 4.87 2.62 -16.92
N TYR A 61 4.35 3.45 -17.81
CA TYR A 61 5.07 4.59 -18.38
C TYR A 61 4.20 5.85 -18.34
N SER A 62 4.84 7.00 -18.29
CA SER A 62 4.18 8.31 -18.35
C SER A 62 4.89 9.27 -19.28
N LYS A 63 4.14 10.21 -19.86
CA LYS A 63 4.65 11.30 -20.69
C LYS A 63 3.67 12.45 -20.68
N ASN A 64 4.15 13.68 -20.49
CA ASN A 64 3.32 14.89 -20.54
C ASN A 64 2.04 14.78 -19.68
N ASN A 65 2.18 14.25 -18.45
CA ASN A 65 1.08 13.96 -17.51
C ASN A 65 0.08 12.86 -17.92
N LEU A 66 0.24 12.23 -19.08
CA LEU A 66 -0.52 11.07 -19.51
C LEU A 66 0.17 9.77 -19.12
N CYS A 67 -0.62 8.73 -18.83
CA CYS A 67 -0.15 7.47 -18.30
C CYS A 67 -0.57 6.29 -19.19
N TYR A 68 0.35 5.33 -19.37
CA TYR A 68 0.21 4.27 -20.36
C TYR A 68 0.61 2.91 -19.77
N CYS A 69 -0.20 1.88 -20.03
CA CYS A 69 0.20 0.51 -19.73
C CYS A 69 1.30 0.03 -20.68
N LEU A 70 1.97 -1.08 -20.36
CA LEU A 70 3.04 -1.65 -21.19
C LEU A 70 2.61 -1.96 -22.64
N LYS A 71 1.35 -2.33 -22.87
CA LYS A 71 0.84 -2.63 -24.21
C LYS A 71 0.71 -1.35 -25.03
N HIS A 72 0.09 -0.33 -24.45
CA HIS A 72 -0.19 0.93 -25.16
C HIS A 72 1.03 1.81 -25.29
N SER A 73 1.95 1.78 -24.33
CA SER A 73 3.22 2.50 -24.44
C SER A 73 4.04 2.08 -25.67
N LYS A 74 3.96 0.81 -26.07
CA LYS A 74 4.62 0.28 -27.27
C LYS A 74 3.98 0.74 -28.58
N LYS A 75 2.73 1.20 -28.56
CA LYS A 75 2.05 1.75 -29.74
C LYS A 75 2.40 3.22 -29.98
N LEU A 76 2.95 3.91 -28.99
CA LEU A 76 3.38 5.30 -29.10
C LEU A 76 4.71 5.37 -29.87
N THR A 77 4.65 5.26 -31.20
CA THR A 77 5.83 5.25 -32.08
C THR A 77 6.57 6.59 -32.09
N GLN A 78 5.92 7.67 -31.66
CA GLN A 78 6.53 9.00 -31.54
C GLN A 78 7.48 9.14 -30.34
N TYR A 79 7.45 8.20 -29.38
CA TYR A 79 8.30 8.24 -28.20
C TYR A 79 9.22 7.02 -28.12
N ILE A 80 10.45 7.26 -27.66
CA ILE A 80 11.44 6.23 -27.41
C ILE A 80 11.12 5.53 -26.08
N GLN A 81 11.17 4.20 -26.05
CA GLN A 81 10.99 3.45 -24.81
C GLN A 81 12.16 3.73 -23.85
N PRO A 82 11.92 3.79 -22.53
CA PRO A 82 13.00 4.08 -21.58
C PRO A 82 14.09 3.02 -21.71
N ASN A 83 15.33 3.48 -21.84
CA ASN A 83 16.49 2.62 -21.90
C ASN A 83 17.53 3.10 -20.88
N LYS A 84 18.43 2.20 -20.47
CA LYS A 84 19.42 2.51 -19.42
C LYS A 84 20.42 3.58 -19.86
N GLU A 85 20.74 3.63 -21.14
CA GLU A 85 21.72 4.54 -21.75
C GLU A 85 21.28 6.02 -21.68
N LEU A 86 19.98 6.28 -21.79
CA LEU A 86 19.39 7.63 -21.69
C LEU A 86 18.89 7.98 -20.27
N SER A 87 19.21 7.15 -19.27
CA SER A 87 18.84 7.43 -17.88
C SER A 87 19.80 8.44 -17.25
N THR A 88 19.29 9.39 -16.47
CA THR A 88 20.11 10.41 -15.77
C THR A 88 21.18 9.79 -14.89
N ALA A 89 20.88 8.67 -14.22
CA ALA A 89 21.83 7.94 -13.40
C ALA A 89 23.01 7.36 -14.20
N PHE A 90 22.77 6.94 -15.45
CA PHE A 90 23.82 6.46 -16.34
C PHE A 90 24.62 7.62 -16.92
N ILE A 91 23.94 8.64 -17.48
CA ILE A 91 24.51 9.82 -18.13
C ILE A 91 25.49 10.54 -17.21
N ASN A 92 25.10 10.80 -15.96
CA ASN A 92 25.93 11.54 -14.99
C ASN A 92 27.28 10.86 -14.68
N LYS A 93 27.34 9.52 -14.84
CA LYS A 93 28.54 8.72 -14.56
C LYS A 93 29.45 8.55 -15.78
N GLN A 94 29.01 8.90 -16.99
CA GLN A 94 29.77 8.65 -18.21
C GLN A 94 30.94 9.62 -18.41
N LYS A 95 31.94 9.16 -19.17
CA LYS A 95 33.02 10.01 -19.69
C LYS A 95 32.52 10.84 -20.88
N ILE A 96 33.21 11.93 -21.20
CA ILE A 96 32.80 12.85 -22.26
C ILE A 96 32.67 12.16 -23.63
N GLN A 97 33.61 11.26 -23.96
CA GLN A 97 33.59 10.49 -25.21
C GLN A 97 32.33 9.63 -25.35
N SER A 98 31.96 8.90 -24.28
CA SER A 98 30.75 8.07 -24.28
C SER A 98 29.47 8.93 -24.37
N LEU A 99 29.49 10.15 -23.84
CA LEU A 99 28.37 11.08 -24.00
C LEU A 99 28.25 11.58 -25.45
N MET A 100 29.36 11.80 -26.15
CA MET A 100 29.37 12.13 -27.58
C MET A 100 28.82 10.98 -28.41
N GLU A 101 29.27 9.75 -28.17
CA GLU A 101 28.75 8.55 -28.84
C GLU A 101 27.24 8.40 -28.69
N ILE A 102 26.70 8.69 -27.49
CA ILE A 102 25.25 8.71 -27.24
C ILE A 102 24.59 9.83 -28.04
N ALA A 103 25.11 11.06 -27.98
CA ALA A 103 24.54 12.18 -28.71
C ALA A 103 24.50 11.91 -30.23
N ASP A 104 25.58 11.39 -30.80
CA ASP A 104 25.70 11.06 -32.22
C ASP A 104 24.75 9.92 -32.61
N LYS A 105 24.63 8.87 -31.78
CA LYS A 105 23.72 7.74 -31.98
C LYS A 105 22.25 8.18 -32.13
N TYR A 106 21.84 9.16 -31.33
CA TYR A 106 20.49 9.73 -31.40
C TYR A 106 20.40 11.00 -32.27
N LYS A 107 21.48 11.32 -33.01
CA LYS A 107 21.57 12.47 -33.93
C LYS A 107 21.27 13.82 -33.25
N MET A 108 21.71 13.98 -32.01
CA MET A 108 21.56 15.22 -31.23
C MET A 108 22.58 16.25 -31.68
N GLN A 109 22.20 17.53 -31.70
CA GLN A 109 23.13 18.63 -31.93
C GLN A 109 23.69 19.15 -30.60
N TYR A 110 24.99 19.41 -30.55
CA TYR A 110 25.67 19.96 -29.39
C TYR A 110 26.71 21.00 -29.81
N GLU A 111 26.88 22.02 -28.97
CA GLU A 111 27.79 23.14 -29.23
C GLU A 111 29.25 22.80 -28.90
N THR A 112 30.16 23.42 -29.65
CA THR A 112 31.59 23.47 -29.37
C THR A 112 31.95 24.86 -28.79
N PRO A 113 32.82 24.95 -27.77
CA PRO A 113 33.67 23.90 -27.20
C PRO A 113 32.92 22.94 -26.26
N LEU A 114 33.32 21.67 -26.33
CA LEU A 114 32.70 20.56 -25.62
C LEU A 114 32.90 20.65 -24.10
N LYS A 115 31.85 20.98 -23.37
CA LYS A 115 31.79 20.81 -21.91
C LYS A 115 30.94 19.61 -21.57
N LYS A 116 31.43 18.74 -20.67
CA LYS A 116 30.70 17.56 -20.18
C LYS A 116 29.30 17.94 -19.66
N ALA A 117 29.18 19.05 -18.95
CA ALA A 117 27.90 19.55 -18.44
C ALA A 117 26.89 19.85 -19.56
N ASN A 118 27.33 20.44 -20.68
CA ASN A 118 26.48 20.77 -21.81
C ASN A 118 25.96 19.50 -22.51
N LEU A 119 26.81 18.48 -22.68
CA LEU A 119 26.38 17.17 -23.21
C LEU A 119 25.37 16.48 -22.29
N ILE A 120 25.62 16.48 -20.97
CA ILE A 120 24.66 15.94 -20.00
C ILE A 120 23.32 16.66 -20.13
N HIS A 121 23.33 17.99 -20.22
CA HIS A 121 22.12 18.80 -20.37
C HIS A 121 21.38 18.47 -21.68
N CYS A 122 22.09 18.46 -22.82
CA CYS A 122 21.54 18.12 -24.12
C CYS A 122 20.87 16.74 -24.15
N ILE A 123 21.57 15.70 -23.65
CA ILE A 123 21.03 14.34 -23.61
C ILE A 123 19.84 14.26 -22.64
N THR A 124 19.90 14.97 -21.51
CA THR A 124 18.80 14.99 -20.54
C THR A 124 17.56 15.70 -21.12
N GLU A 125 17.74 16.83 -21.81
CA GLU A 125 16.65 17.51 -22.52
C GLU A 125 16.06 16.61 -23.61
N PHE A 126 16.90 15.99 -24.45
CA PHE A 126 16.44 15.06 -25.47
C PHE A 126 15.64 13.91 -24.87
N SER A 127 16.13 13.31 -23.78
CA SER A 127 15.45 12.22 -23.06
C SER A 127 14.09 12.70 -22.54
N SER A 128 14.05 13.88 -21.90
CA SER A 128 12.80 14.46 -21.38
C SER A 128 11.77 14.79 -22.46
N LYS A 129 12.20 15.11 -23.69
CA LYS A 129 11.31 15.44 -24.83
C LYS A 129 10.88 14.21 -25.60
N ASN A 130 11.79 13.26 -25.83
CA ASN A 130 11.56 12.16 -26.78
C ASN A 130 11.34 10.79 -26.12
N CYS A 131 11.73 10.58 -24.86
CA CYS A 131 11.54 9.29 -24.19
C CYS A 131 10.28 9.26 -23.33
N LEU A 132 9.65 8.10 -23.22
CA LEU A 132 8.71 7.85 -22.12
C LEU A 132 9.48 7.80 -20.79
N GLU A 133 8.77 8.03 -19.68
CA GLU A 133 9.33 7.88 -18.34
C GLU A 133 8.74 6.66 -17.66
N GLU A 134 9.56 5.86 -16.96
CA GLU A 134 9.03 4.76 -16.15
C GLU A 134 8.29 5.32 -14.93
N VAL A 135 7.07 4.85 -14.71
CA VAL A 135 6.35 5.09 -13.47
C VAL A 135 7.09 4.34 -12.37
N LYS A 136 7.88 5.08 -11.58
CA LYS A 136 8.67 4.51 -10.49
C LYS A 136 7.74 4.02 -9.40
N LYS A 137 7.96 2.78 -8.95
CA LYS A 137 7.36 2.31 -7.70
C LYS A 137 7.95 3.13 -6.55
N THR A 138 7.10 3.83 -5.81
CA THR A 138 7.55 4.64 -4.69
C THR A 138 8.12 3.74 -3.60
N ASN A 139 9.31 4.08 -3.10
CA ASN A 139 9.88 3.35 -1.97
C ASN A 139 9.14 3.77 -0.70
N ALA A 140 8.42 2.83 -0.07
CA ALA A 140 7.68 3.03 1.17
C ALA A 140 8.47 3.76 2.28
N LYS A 141 9.78 3.52 2.36
CA LYS A 141 10.65 4.16 3.36
C LYS A 141 10.89 5.64 3.07
N LYS A 142 10.87 6.03 1.78
CA LYS A 142 11.11 7.41 1.32
C LYS A 142 9.84 8.23 1.14
N LEU A 143 8.67 7.59 1.16
CA LEU A 143 7.40 8.30 1.10
C LEU A 143 7.22 9.16 2.36
N ASP A 144 6.88 10.42 2.17
CA ASP A 144 6.68 11.35 3.28
C ASP A 144 5.34 11.06 4.01
N LEU A 145 5.27 11.49 5.26
CA LEU A 145 4.12 11.23 6.13
C LEU A 145 2.86 11.97 5.68
N VAL A 146 2.99 13.10 4.97
CA VAL A 146 1.83 13.85 4.47
C VAL A 146 1.15 13.08 3.35
N THR A 147 1.92 12.52 2.42
CA THR A 147 1.39 11.68 1.36
C THR A 147 0.74 10.40 1.92
N ILE A 148 1.35 9.76 2.93
CA ILE A 148 0.72 8.61 3.61
C ILE A 148 -0.62 9.03 4.25
N GLY A 149 -0.68 10.18 4.92
CA GLY A 149 -1.92 10.71 5.50
C GLY A 149 -3.03 10.92 4.47
N LYS A 150 -2.69 11.48 3.31
CA LYS A 150 -3.63 11.64 2.18
C LYS A 150 -4.11 10.30 1.65
N ASN A 151 -3.23 9.31 1.54
CA ASN A 151 -3.59 7.98 1.06
C ASN A 151 -4.49 7.25 2.06
N ILE A 152 -4.25 7.38 3.37
CA ILE A 152 -5.16 6.87 4.41
C ILE A 152 -6.56 7.45 4.23
N GLN A 153 -6.67 8.77 4.09
CA GLN A 153 -7.94 9.45 3.87
C GLN A 153 -8.63 8.92 2.61
N TYR A 154 -7.95 8.95 1.47
CA TYR A 154 -8.50 8.52 0.18
C TYR A 154 -9.02 7.07 0.24
N HIS A 155 -8.19 6.15 0.74
CA HIS A 155 -8.56 4.74 0.77
C HIS A 155 -9.70 4.46 1.74
N PHE A 156 -9.71 5.05 2.95
CA PHE A 156 -10.82 4.82 3.86
C PHE A 156 -12.11 5.52 3.43
N ASP A 157 -12.03 6.68 2.77
CA ASP A 157 -13.20 7.32 2.18
C ASP A 157 -13.83 6.42 1.12
N ASP A 158 -13.04 5.80 0.24
CA ASP A 158 -13.53 4.86 -0.79
C ASP A 158 -14.05 3.54 -0.20
N ILE A 159 -13.27 2.92 0.67
CA ILE A 159 -13.51 1.56 1.17
C ILE A 159 -14.62 1.51 2.23
N LEU A 160 -14.71 2.55 3.07
CA LEU A 160 -15.58 2.61 4.24
C LEU A 160 -16.64 3.70 4.16
N GLU A 161 -16.89 4.30 2.98
CA GLU A 161 -17.87 5.38 2.79
C GLU A 161 -19.20 5.10 3.50
N ASN A 162 -19.76 3.92 3.25
CA ASN A 162 -21.08 3.49 3.75
C ASN A 162 -21.08 3.06 5.22
N TYR A 163 -19.91 2.95 5.86
CA TYR A 163 -19.78 2.43 7.22
C TYR A 163 -19.28 3.47 8.20
N THR A 164 -18.50 4.46 7.76
CA THR A 164 -17.69 5.32 8.64
C THR A 164 -18.50 6.00 9.75
N GLN A 165 -19.72 6.48 9.46
CA GLN A 165 -20.61 7.11 10.46
C GLN A 165 -21.21 6.13 11.47
N TYR A 166 -21.24 4.84 11.14
CA TYR A 166 -21.88 3.78 11.94
C TYR A 166 -20.87 2.92 12.70
N ILE A 167 -19.56 3.14 12.50
CA ILE A 167 -18.53 2.48 13.30
C ILE A 167 -18.63 3.04 14.72
N ASP A 168 -18.84 2.16 15.69
CA ASP A 168 -18.94 2.54 17.11
C ASP A 168 -17.56 2.57 17.77
N LYS A 169 -16.72 1.58 17.44
CA LYS A 169 -15.40 1.39 18.05
C LYS A 169 -14.33 1.14 17.00
N ILE A 170 -13.16 1.75 17.18
CA ILE A 170 -11.96 1.45 16.40
C ILE A 170 -10.88 0.95 17.35
N ILE A 171 -10.30 -0.18 17.00
CA ILE A 171 -9.16 -0.73 17.72
C ILE A 171 -7.95 -0.76 16.80
N ILE A 172 -6.85 -0.23 17.29
CA ILE A 172 -5.64 -0.01 16.49
C ILE A 172 -4.47 -0.67 17.20
N GLU A 173 -3.65 -1.45 16.48
CA GLU A 173 -2.44 -2.02 17.08
C GLU A 173 -1.52 -0.90 17.62
N ASN A 174 -1.15 -1.00 18.89
CA ASN A 174 -0.34 0.01 19.58
C ASN A 174 1.14 -0.11 19.20
N GLN A 175 1.68 0.91 18.53
CA GLN A 175 3.06 0.94 18.07
C GLN A 175 3.98 1.61 19.11
N ILE A 176 4.68 0.78 19.88
CA ILE A 176 5.53 1.21 21.01
C ILE A 176 7.01 1.05 20.65
N GLY A 177 7.81 2.09 20.91
CA GLY A 177 9.27 2.04 20.85
C GLY A 177 9.91 3.03 19.86
N PRO A 178 11.18 3.44 20.09
CA PRO A 178 11.85 4.49 19.32
C PRO A 178 12.10 4.10 17.85
N LEU A 179 12.14 2.80 17.54
CA LEU A 179 12.34 2.28 16.19
C LEU A 179 11.05 2.32 15.34
N ALA A 180 9.89 2.53 15.96
CA ALA A 180 8.57 2.51 15.32
C ALA A 180 7.96 3.90 15.10
N ASN A 181 8.76 4.98 15.21
CA ASN A 181 8.26 6.37 15.14
C ASN A 181 7.35 6.64 13.92
N LYS A 182 7.70 6.11 12.74
CA LYS A 182 6.87 6.29 11.53
C LYS A 182 5.51 5.60 11.66
N MET A 183 5.47 4.36 12.17
CA MET A 183 4.23 3.62 12.41
C MET A 183 3.38 4.27 13.51
N LYS A 184 4.01 4.81 14.56
CA LYS A 184 3.33 5.58 15.60
C LYS A 184 2.71 6.87 15.07
N THR A 185 3.35 7.55 14.12
CA THR A 185 2.73 8.70 13.45
C THR A 185 1.54 8.28 12.59
N ILE A 186 1.67 7.18 11.84
CA ILE A 186 0.57 6.62 11.04
C ILE A 186 -0.62 6.23 11.94
N GLN A 187 -0.35 5.62 13.10
CA GLN A 187 -1.36 5.33 14.13
C GLN A 187 -2.13 6.59 14.54
N GLY A 188 -1.42 7.70 14.79
CA GLY A 188 -2.05 8.99 15.08
C GLY A 188 -2.87 9.55 13.91
N GLN A 189 -2.37 9.43 12.67
CA GLN A 189 -3.09 9.87 11.47
C GLN A 189 -4.41 9.11 11.26
N ILE A 190 -4.39 7.79 11.47
CA ILE A 190 -5.59 6.95 11.39
C ILE A 190 -6.60 7.36 12.46
N ALA A 191 -6.16 7.49 13.72
CA ALA A 191 -7.04 7.93 14.80
C ALA A 191 -7.65 9.31 14.49
N GLN A 192 -6.83 10.27 14.05
CA GLN A 192 -7.29 11.60 13.68
C GLN A 192 -8.31 11.59 12.53
N TYR A 193 -8.08 10.76 11.50
CA TYR A 193 -9.02 10.62 10.38
C TYR A 193 -10.42 10.22 10.88
N PHE A 194 -10.51 9.21 11.75
CA PHE A 194 -11.81 8.74 12.25
C PHE A 194 -12.46 9.71 13.22
N ILE A 195 -11.68 10.41 14.08
CA ILE A 195 -12.19 11.49 14.93
C ILE A 195 -12.86 12.57 14.08
N MET A 196 -12.28 12.93 12.92
CA MET A 196 -12.85 13.93 12.02
C MET A 196 -14.10 13.44 11.28
N LYS A 197 -14.26 12.13 11.12
CA LYS A 197 -15.40 11.56 10.40
C LYS A 197 -16.58 11.24 11.31
N ASN A 198 -16.34 10.83 12.55
CA ASN A 198 -17.37 10.51 13.53
C ASN A 198 -16.98 11.07 14.90
N ASN A 199 -17.67 12.12 15.36
CA ASN A 199 -17.37 12.78 16.65
C ASN A 199 -17.64 11.89 17.87
N ASN A 200 -18.43 10.83 17.72
CA ASN A 200 -18.77 9.91 18.81
C ASN A 200 -17.91 8.64 18.78
N ILE A 201 -16.89 8.59 17.91
CA ILE A 201 -16.07 7.40 17.74
C ILE A 201 -15.27 7.10 19.02
N ASP A 202 -15.29 5.85 19.45
CA ASP A 202 -14.44 5.38 20.54
C ASP A 202 -13.21 4.65 19.96
N ILE A 203 -12.01 4.98 20.45
CA ILE A 203 -10.74 4.51 19.88
C ILE A 203 -9.85 3.90 20.98
N ASP A 204 -9.48 2.63 20.82
CA ASP A 204 -8.52 1.95 21.70
C ASP A 204 -7.23 1.56 20.96
N PHE A 205 -6.10 1.73 21.66
CA PHE A 205 -4.81 1.20 21.22
C PHE A 205 -4.54 -0.14 21.89
N VAL A 206 -4.58 -1.22 21.11
CA VAL A 206 -4.50 -2.59 21.61
C VAL A 206 -3.07 -3.12 21.53
N ASN A 207 -2.61 -3.79 22.59
CA ASN A 207 -1.27 -4.37 22.59
C ASN A 207 -1.21 -5.59 21.65
N ALA A 208 -0.24 -5.60 20.73
CA ALA A 208 -0.02 -6.67 19.76
C ALA A 208 0.16 -8.07 20.38
N SER A 209 0.56 -8.16 21.66
CA SER A 209 0.69 -9.44 22.36
C SER A 209 -0.63 -10.16 22.58
N ASN A 210 -1.75 -9.43 22.62
CA ASN A 210 -3.06 -9.94 22.98
C ASN A 210 -3.65 -10.91 21.94
N LYS A 211 -3.43 -10.66 20.65
CA LYS A 211 -4.06 -11.38 19.53
C LYS A 211 -3.85 -12.90 19.50
N LEU A 212 -2.85 -13.42 20.20
CA LEU A 212 -2.55 -14.87 20.28
C LEU A 212 -2.75 -15.47 21.67
N LYS A 213 -3.18 -14.68 22.68
CA LYS A 213 -3.27 -15.16 24.07
C LYS A 213 -4.22 -16.34 24.23
N ASP A 214 -5.32 -16.35 23.48
CA ASP A 214 -6.35 -17.38 23.58
C ASP A 214 -5.95 -18.70 22.89
N PHE A 215 -4.88 -18.66 22.09
CA PHE A 215 -4.47 -19.77 21.21
C PHE A 215 -3.13 -20.41 21.61
N ILE A 216 -2.41 -19.82 22.57
CA ILE A 216 -1.14 -20.34 23.06
C ILE A 216 -1.35 -20.92 24.47
N GLN A 217 -1.33 -22.25 24.59
CA GLN A 217 -1.37 -22.96 25.87
C GLN A 217 0.06 -23.19 26.41
N SER A 218 0.81 -22.14 26.76
CA SER A 218 1.97 -22.22 27.68
C SER A 218 2.69 -20.88 27.81
N SER A 219 3.45 -20.73 28.89
CA SER A 219 4.40 -19.65 29.15
C SER A 219 5.67 -19.71 28.28
N GLU A 220 5.67 -20.49 27.19
CA GLU A 220 6.82 -20.59 26.30
C GLU A 220 7.05 -19.29 25.52
N LYS A 221 8.29 -18.81 25.57
CA LYS A 221 8.72 -17.64 24.80
C LYS A 221 8.76 -18.02 23.32
N THR A 222 7.67 -17.79 22.60
CA THR A 222 7.63 -17.87 21.14
C THR A 222 8.39 -16.69 20.52
N ASP A 223 9.26 -16.97 19.56
CA ASP A 223 9.92 -15.91 18.79
C ASP A 223 8.94 -15.22 17.81
N TYR A 224 9.36 -14.08 17.25
CA TYR A 224 8.54 -13.29 16.33
C TYR A 224 8.09 -14.07 15.08
N LYS A 225 8.96 -14.94 14.54
CA LYS A 225 8.69 -15.71 13.31
C LYS A 225 7.66 -16.80 13.58
N GLN A 226 7.75 -17.46 14.73
CA GLN A 226 6.80 -18.46 15.21
C GLN A 226 5.42 -17.83 15.42
N ARG A 227 5.35 -16.67 16.10
CA ARG A 227 4.08 -15.94 16.30
C ARG A 227 3.39 -15.62 14.98
N LYS A 228 4.15 -15.13 14.00
CA LYS A 228 3.60 -14.82 12.67
C LYS A 228 3.05 -16.06 11.95
N LYS A 229 3.74 -17.20 12.04
CA LYS A 229 3.23 -18.46 11.51
C LYS A 229 1.94 -18.89 12.21
N LEU A 230 1.92 -18.78 13.54
CA LEU A 230 0.78 -19.14 14.37
C LEU A 230 -0.44 -18.27 14.04
N SER A 231 -0.30 -16.94 13.92
CA SER A 231 -1.40 -16.06 13.50
C SER A 231 -2.06 -16.54 12.20
N ILE A 232 -1.25 -16.90 11.19
CA ILE A 232 -1.75 -17.38 9.90
C ILE A 232 -2.48 -18.72 10.05
N GLU A 233 -1.89 -19.66 10.79
CA GLU A 233 -2.45 -20.99 10.99
C GLU A 233 -3.77 -20.94 11.78
N THR A 234 -3.77 -20.23 12.91
CA THR A 234 -4.97 -20.00 13.73
C THR A 234 -6.08 -19.36 12.90
N THR A 235 -5.78 -18.28 12.17
CA THR A 235 -6.77 -17.61 11.33
C THR A 235 -7.26 -18.54 10.22
N GLY A 236 -6.37 -19.28 9.57
CA GLY A 236 -6.71 -20.25 8.53
C GLY A 236 -7.67 -21.33 9.04
N ASN A 237 -7.44 -21.85 10.24
CA ASN A 237 -8.32 -22.82 10.88
C ASN A 237 -9.69 -22.22 11.23
N LEU A 238 -9.72 -20.99 11.77
CA LEU A 238 -10.97 -20.29 12.10
C LEU A 238 -11.82 -20.05 10.85
N VAL A 239 -11.24 -19.49 9.78
CA VAL A 239 -12.01 -19.20 8.56
C VAL A 239 -12.48 -20.45 7.82
N THR A 240 -11.85 -21.59 8.05
CA THR A 240 -12.22 -22.85 7.38
C THR A 240 -13.28 -23.62 8.15
N ASN A 241 -13.20 -23.62 9.49
CA ASN A 241 -14.02 -24.49 10.33
C ASN A 241 -15.19 -23.77 11.02
N ASP A 242 -15.13 -22.44 11.12
CA ASP A 242 -16.21 -21.64 11.70
C ASP A 242 -17.12 -21.09 10.60
N HIS A 243 -18.37 -21.57 10.57
CA HIS A 243 -19.39 -21.17 9.60
C HIS A 243 -19.63 -19.66 9.52
N ARG A 244 -19.25 -18.89 10.55
CA ARG A 244 -19.36 -17.43 10.56
C ARG A 244 -18.39 -16.74 9.61
N PHE A 245 -17.30 -17.41 9.22
CA PHE A 245 -16.18 -16.83 8.47
C PHE A 245 -15.87 -17.57 7.17
N THR A 246 -16.62 -18.62 6.82
CA THR A 246 -16.37 -19.47 5.65
C THR A 246 -16.31 -18.69 4.34
N ASP A 247 -17.11 -17.63 4.20
CA ASP A 247 -17.09 -16.75 3.02
C ASP A 247 -15.74 -16.06 2.81
N TRP A 248 -14.96 -15.89 3.87
CA TRP A 248 -13.65 -15.24 3.84
C TRP A 248 -12.49 -16.22 3.65
N ALA A 249 -12.74 -17.54 3.70
CA ALA A 249 -11.70 -18.55 3.59
C ALA A 249 -10.91 -18.45 2.28
N ASN A 250 -11.62 -18.32 1.16
CA ASN A 250 -11.01 -18.23 -0.16
C ASN A 250 -10.19 -16.93 -0.33
N MET A 251 -10.71 -15.80 0.19
CA MET A 251 -9.99 -14.52 0.21
C MET A 251 -8.68 -14.65 0.99
N PHE A 252 -8.77 -15.11 2.24
CA PHE A 252 -7.61 -15.25 3.12
C PHE A 252 -6.55 -16.19 2.53
N GLN A 253 -6.96 -17.35 2.00
CA GLN A 253 -6.03 -18.35 1.47
C GLN A 253 -5.32 -17.91 0.18
N LYS A 254 -5.93 -17.05 -0.64
CA LYS A 254 -5.30 -16.51 -1.86
C LYS A 254 -4.51 -15.22 -1.61
N HIS A 255 -4.71 -14.56 -0.48
CA HIS A 255 -4.07 -13.28 -0.21
C HIS A 255 -2.56 -13.42 0.01
N SER A 256 -1.80 -12.40 -0.40
CA SER A 256 -0.33 -12.39 -0.25
C SER A 256 0.13 -11.89 1.13
N LYS A 257 -0.74 -11.16 1.85
CA LYS A 257 -0.51 -10.57 3.18
C LYS A 257 -1.32 -11.28 4.27
N LYS A 258 -1.18 -12.60 4.36
CA LYS A 258 -1.94 -13.41 5.32
C LYS A 258 -1.60 -13.07 6.76
N ASP A 259 -0.36 -12.71 7.03
CA ASP A 259 0.11 -12.26 8.34
C ASP A 259 -0.59 -10.99 8.78
N ASP A 260 -0.53 -9.93 7.98
CA ASP A 260 -1.12 -8.63 8.31
C ASP A 260 -2.67 -8.78 8.45
N LEU A 261 -3.30 -9.59 7.58
CA LEU A 261 -4.74 -9.88 7.66
C LEU A 261 -5.11 -10.67 8.92
N ALA A 262 -4.34 -11.71 9.26
CA ALA A 262 -4.55 -12.50 10.46
C ALA A 262 -4.45 -11.64 11.72
N ASP A 263 -3.46 -10.74 11.76
CA ASP A 263 -3.22 -9.92 12.94
C ASP A 263 -4.38 -8.95 13.24
N CYS A 264 -4.93 -8.27 12.22
CA CYS A 264 -6.10 -7.40 12.44
C CYS A 264 -7.36 -8.20 12.81
N PHE A 265 -7.58 -9.38 12.22
CA PHE A 265 -8.72 -10.24 12.55
C PHE A 265 -8.65 -10.77 13.98
N LEU A 266 -7.51 -11.38 14.37
CA LEU A 266 -7.32 -11.94 15.70
C LEU A 266 -7.31 -10.86 16.79
N GLN A 267 -6.82 -9.65 16.50
CA GLN A 267 -6.96 -8.50 17.40
C GLN A 267 -8.43 -8.15 17.64
N GLY A 268 -9.25 -8.14 16.58
CA GLY A 268 -10.70 -7.93 16.65
C GLY A 268 -11.37 -8.98 17.52
N LEU A 269 -11.08 -10.25 17.23
CA LEU A 269 -11.63 -11.38 17.98
C LEU A 269 -11.28 -11.31 19.47
N TRP A 270 -10.00 -11.09 19.80
CA TRP A 270 -9.57 -10.98 21.18
C TRP A 270 -10.28 -9.83 21.91
N TYR A 271 -10.42 -8.67 21.25
CA TYR A 271 -11.06 -7.51 21.83
C TYR A 271 -12.54 -7.76 22.12
N LEU A 272 -13.28 -8.33 21.17
CA LEU A 272 -14.68 -8.74 21.36
C LEU A 272 -14.84 -9.72 22.53
N ASN A 273 -13.87 -10.61 22.76
CA ASN A 273 -13.94 -11.63 23.80
C ASN A 273 -13.57 -11.13 25.21
N HIS A 274 -12.81 -10.03 25.32
CA HIS A 274 -12.18 -9.62 26.60
C HIS A 274 -12.52 -8.20 27.04
N LYS A 275 -13.06 -7.36 26.17
CA LYS A 275 -13.27 -5.93 26.42
C LYS A 275 -14.71 -5.47 26.20
N ILE A 276 -15.52 -6.29 25.53
CA ILE A 276 -16.95 -6.08 25.29
C ILE A 276 -17.71 -7.16 26.05
#